data_AF-A0A6V7I4W1-F1
#
_entry.id   AF-A0A6V7I4W1-F1
#
_cell.length_a   1.000
_cell.length_b   1.000
_cell.length_c   1.000
_cell.angle_alpha   90.00
_cell.angle_beta   90.00
_cell.angle_gamma   90.00
#
_symmetry.space_group_name_H-M   'P 1'
#
loop_
_entity.id
_entity.type
_entity.pdbx_description
1 polymer ?
#
loop_
_entity_poly.entity_id
_entity_poly.type
_entity_poly.pdbx_seq_one_letter_code
_entity_poly.pdbx_strand_id
1 'polypeptide(L)'
;YVIHDFVHRWKFGLLPRDAVFSSLHPEHVEELQFLFKLFYYAKDYETFYNTALWARFHVNPRLYSYALAAAIVHRPDTKHIQLPPLYETYPHLFYNTEVIQAAYLAKIGDA
;
A
#
# COMPACT_ATOMS: atom_id res chain seq x y z
N TYR A 1 -1.25 -22.36 -0.52
CA TYR A 1 0.17 -21.98 -0.42
C TYR A 1 0.30 -20.51 0.00
N VAL A 2 -0.07 -19.55 -0.86
CA VAL A 2 0.02 -18.08 -0.60
C VAL A 2 -0.55 -17.62 0.75
N ILE A 3 -1.76 -18.05 1.11
CA ILE A 3 -2.40 -17.64 2.38
C ILE A 3 -1.60 -18.17 3.59
N HIS A 4 -1.09 -19.39 3.50
CA HIS A 4 -0.33 -19.99 4.60
C HIS A 4 1.00 -19.26 4.82
N ASP A 5 1.70 -18.92 3.74
CA ASP A 5 2.96 -18.16 3.79
C ASP A 5 2.72 -16.75 4.34
N PHE A 6 1.66 -16.07 3.88
CA PHE A 6 1.29 -14.75 4.38
C PHE A 6 0.94 -14.78 5.87
N VAL A 7 0.11 -15.73 6.31
CA VAL A 7 -0.29 -15.86 7.73
C VAL A 7 0.91 -16.21 8.59
N HIS A 8 1.82 -17.06 8.10
CA HIS A 8 3.07 -17.35 8.79
C HIS A 8 3.87 -16.07 8.98
N ARG A 9 4.17 -15.32 7.91
CA ARG A 9 4.92 -14.06 8.00
C ARG A 9 4.23 -13.04 8.90
N TRP A 10 2.91 -12.89 8.80
CA TRP A 10 2.14 -11.99 9.65
C TRP A 10 2.29 -12.30 11.14
N LYS A 11 2.32 -13.59 11.52
CA LYS A 11 2.56 -14.01 12.91
C LYS A 11 3.96 -13.67 13.42
N PHE A 12 4.97 -13.66 12.56
CA PHE A 12 6.34 -13.27 12.92
C PHE A 12 6.59 -11.75 12.88
N GLY A 13 5.60 -10.98 12.42
CA GLY A 13 5.67 -9.53 12.33
C GLY A 13 5.85 -9.06 10.88
N LEU A 14 5.12 -7.99 10.54
CA LEU A 14 5.31 -7.20 9.32
C LEU A 14 5.95 -5.86 9.69
N LEU A 15 6.42 -5.15 8.68
CA LEU A 15 6.90 -3.78 8.80
C LEU A 15 5.89 -2.93 9.60
N PRO A 16 6.31 -2.29 10.72
CA PRO A 16 5.45 -1.42 11.51
C PRO A 16 4.83 -0.30 10.68
N ARG A 17 3.65 0.18 11.07
CA ARG A 17 2.88 1.16 10.28
C ARG A 17 3.54 2.54 10.20
N ASP A 18 4.29 2.90 11.23
CA ASP A 18 5.05 4.13 11.38
C ASP A 18 6.45 4.06 10.75
N ALA A 19 6.92 2.86 10.41
CA ALA A 19 8.21 2.67 9.77
C ALA A 19 8.23 3.15 8.30
N VAL A 20 9.42 3.53 7.83
CA VAL A 20 9.64 3.93 6.43
C VAL A 20 9.82 2.68 5.58
N PHE A 21 8.90 2.47 4.64
CA PHE A 21 9.05 1.48 3.58
C PHE A 21 10.08 1.94 2.55
N SER A 22 10.85 0.98 2.02
CA SER A 22 11.79 1.18 0.93
C SER A 22 11.79 -0.05 0.02
N SER A 23 11.57 0.15 -1.27
CA SER A 23 11.63 -0.91 -2.29
C SER A 23 13.05 -1.40 -2.59
N LEU A 24 14.07 -0.81 -1.96
CA LEU A 24 15.47 -1.22 -2.06
C LEU A 24 15.90 -2.11 -0.89
N HIS A 25 15.06 -2.24 0.14
CA HIS A 25 15.37 -3.07 1.29
C HIS A 25 14.79 -4.48 1.09
N PRO A 26 15.62 -5.55 1.09
CA PRO A 26 15.18 -6.89 0.73
C PRO A 26 13.98 -7.41 1.54
N GLU A 27 13.98 -7.18 2.86
CA GLU A 27 12.89 -7.63 3.74
C GLU A 27 11.55 -6.95 3.39
N HIS A 28 11.59 -5.66 3.05
CA HIS A 28 10.40 -4.93 2.62
C HIS A 28 9.89 -5.43 1.26
N VAL A 29 10.79 -5.79 0.36
CA VAL A 29 10.45 -6.37 -0.95
C VAL A 29 9.80 -7.74 -0.77
N GLU A 30 10.29 -8.55 0.16
CA GLU A 30 9.69 -9.85 0.47
C GLU A 30 8.26 -9.68 0.99
N GLU A 31 8.05 -8.79 1.95
CA GLU A 31 6.70 -8.48 2.47
C GLU A 31 5.77 -7.91 1.40
N LEU A 32 6.29 -7.06 0.52
CA LEU A 32 5.57 -6.54 -0.64
C LEU A 32 5.13 -7.67 -1.55
N GLN A 33 6.01 -8.64 -1.86
CA GLN A 33 5.68 -9.79 -2.70
C GLN A 33 4.59 -10.66 -2.07
N PHE A 34 4.63 -10.89 -0.76
CA PHE A 34 3.59 -11.66 -0.07
C PHE A 34 2.24 -10.96 -0.15
N LEU A 35 2.19 -9.65 0.13
CA LEU A 35 0.94 -8.90 0.06
C LEU A 35 0.41 -8.80 -1.38
N PHE A 36 1.30 -8.59 -2.36
CA PHE A 36 0.93 -8.62 -3.78
C PHE A 36 0.31 -9.96 -4.18
N LYS A 37 0.94 -11.09 -3.81
CA LYS A 37 0.39 -12.42 -4.11
C LYS A 37 -0.98 -12.61 -3.46
N LEU A 38 -1.17 -12.12 -2.23
CA LEU A 38 -2.46 -12.20 -1.53
C LEU A 38 -3.57 -11.47 -2.32
N PHE A 39 -3.27 -10.28 -2.85
CA PHE A 39 -4.20 -9.54 -3.71
C PHE A 39 -4.39 -10.18 -5.08
N TYR A 40 -3.30 -10.56 -5.75
CA TYR A 40 -3.31 -11.05 -7.12
C TYR A 40 -4.07 -12.37 -7.25
N TYR A 41 -3.90 -13.28 -6.29
CA TYR A 41 -4.57 -14.60 -6.29
C TYR A 41 -5.93 -14.61 -5.61
N ALA A 42 -6.49 -13.46 -5.22
CA ALA A 42 -7.87 -13.40 -4.73
C ALA A 42 -8.84 -13.90 -5.82
N LYS A 43 -9.73 -14.83 -5.44
CA LYS A 43 -10.59 -15.59 -6.35
C LYS A 43 -11.52 -14.74 -7.22
N ASP A 44 -11.98 -13.61 -6.67
CA ASP A 44 -12.93 -12.69 -7.28
C ASP A 44 -12.67 -11.27 -6.77
N TYR A 45 -13.29 -10.28 -7.42
CA TYR A 45 -13.13 -8.87 -7.08
C TYR A 45 -13.58 -8.56 -5.65
N GLU A 46 -14.65 -9.20 -5.16
CA GLU A 46 -15.15 -9.01 -3.79
C GLU A 46 -14.12 -9.47 -2.75
N THR A 47 -13.50 -10.63 -2.97
CA THR A 47 -12.43 -11.13 -2.10
C THR A 47 -11.22 -10.20 -2.16
N PHE A 48 -10.84 -9.74 -3.37
CA PHE A 48 -9.76 -8.77 -3.53
C PHE A 48 -10.05 -7.49 -2.74
N TYR A 49 -11.25 -6.91 -2.89
CA TYR A 49 -11.68 -5.69 -2.21
C TYR A 49 -11.67 -5.85 -0.69
N ASN A 50 -12.27 -6.93 -0.16
CA ASN A 50 -12.31 -7.20 1.27
C ASN A 50 -10.90 -7.43 1.84
N THR A 51 -10.03 -8.09 1.08
CA THR A 51 -8.62 -8.29 1.47
C THR A 51 -7.84 -6.98 1.48
N ALA A 52 -8.07 -6.12 0.48
CA ALA A 52 -7.46 -4.79 0.41
C ALA A 52 -7.97 -3.88 1.56
N LEU A 53 -9.26 -3.95 1.89
CA LEU A 53 -9.84 -3.22 3.02
C LEU A 53 -9.20 -3.65 4.33
N TRP A 54 -9.04 -4.96 4.57
CA TRP A 54 -8.33 -5.46 5.73
C TRP A 54 -6.87 -4.94 5.77
N ALA A 55 -6.13 -5.06 4.66
CA ALA A 55 -4.72 -4.67 4.60
C ALA A 55 -4.51 -3.17 4.85
N ARG A 56 -5.46 -2.31 4.45
CA ARG A 56 -5.42 -0.85 4.67
C ARG A 56 -5.21 -0.47 6.13
N PHE A 57 -5.80 -1.24 7.05
CA PHE A 57 -5.75 -0.99 8.48
C PHE A 57 -4.62 -1.75 9.19
N HIS A 58 -4.17 -2.87 8.65
CA HIS A 58 -3.25 -3.79 9.34
C HIS A 58 -1.80 -3.75 8.83
N VAL A 59 -1.55 -3.25 7.61
CA VAL A 59 -0.22 -3.25 6.99
C VAL A 59 0.34 -1.83 6.89
N ASN A 60 1.66 -1.69 6.79
CA ASN A 60 2.32 -0.40 6.53
C ASN A 60 1.67 0.34 5.34
N PRO A 61 1.30 1.64 5.48
CA PRO A 61 0.54 2.36 4.45
C PRO A 61 1.24 2.45 3.09
N ARG A 62 2.58 2.59 3.07
CA ARG A 62 3.35 2.67 1.82
C ARG A 62 3.46 1.31 1.15
N LEU A 63 3.75 0.27 1.94
CA LEU A 63 3.79 -1.11 1.45
C LEU A 63 2.43 -1.53 0.87
N TYR A 64 1.35 -1.25 1.61
CA TYR A 64 -0.03 -1.47 1.16
C TYR A 64 -0.32 -0.80 -0.18
N SER A 65 -0.06 0.51 -0.27
CA SER A 65 -0.39 1.30 -1.45
C SER A 65 0.40 0.85 -2.68
N TYR A 66 1.66 0.45 -2.50
CA TYR A 66 2.48 -0.14 -3.56
C TYR A 66 1.90 -1.49 -4.02
N ALA A 67 1.68 -2.44 -3.11
CA ALA A 67 1.15 -3.77 -3.46
C ALA A 67 -0.23 -3.67 -4.11
N LEU A 68 -1.09 -2.76 -3.64
CA LEU A 68 -2.41 -2.53 -4.21
C LEU A 68 -2.32 -2.00 -5.64
N ALA A 69 -1.50 -0.98 -5.89
CA ALA A 69 -1.30 -0.43 -7.23
C ALA A 69 -0.79 -1.51 -8.19
N ALA A 70 0.20 -2.30 -7.77
CA ALA A 70 0.70 -3.42 -8.57
C ALA A 70 -0.42 -4.46 -8.85
N ALA A 71 -1.20 -4.83 -7.83
CA ALA A 71 -2.30 -5.78 -8.02
C ALA A 71 -3.37 -5.26 -8.99
N ILE A 72 -3.74 -3.98 -8.90
CA ILE A 72 -4.71 -3.34 -9.79
C ILE A 72 -4.22 -3.34 -11.25
N VAL A 73 -2.93 -3.10 -11.47
CA VAL A 73 -2.34 -3.11 -12.83
C VAL A 73 -2.31 -4.53 -13.41
N HIS A 74 -2.05 -5.55 -12.58
CA HIS A 74 -1.82 -6.91 -13.07
C HIS A 74 -3.08 -7.78 -13.14
N ARG A 75 -4.10 -7.52 -12.32
CA ARG A 75 -5.32 -8.34 -12.31
C ARG A 75 -6.23 -8.03 -13.51
N PRO A 76 -6.82 -9.06 -14.16
CA PRO A 76 -7.66 -8.86 -15.34
C PRO A 76 -9.00 -8.17 -15.02
N ASP A 77 -9.57 -8.41 -13.84
CA ASP A 77 -10.84 -7.84 -13.39
C ASP A 77 -10.74 -6.37 -12.97
N THR A 78 -9.52 -5.84 -12.78
CA THR A 78 -9.26 -4.45 -12.41
C THR A 78 -8.70 -3.61 -13.57
N LYS A 79 -8.63 -4.14 -14.79
CA LYS A 79 -8.02 -3.50 -15.97
C LYS A 79 -8.52 -2.08 -16.27
N HIS A 80 -9.76 -1.78 -15.90
CA HIS A 80 -10.40 -0.49 -16.17
C HIS A 80 -10.37 0.46 -14.97
N ILE A 81 -9.77 0.06 -13.85
CA ILE A 81 -9.58 0.91 -12.68
C ILE A 81 -8.43 1.87 -12.97
N GLN A 82 -8.72 3.17 -12.93
CA GLN A 82 -7.71 4.20 -13.03
C GLN A 82 -7.07 4.42 -11.66
N LEU A 83 -5.75 4.27 -11.61
CA LEU A 83 -4.98 4.62 -10.42
C LEU A 83 -4.80 6.15 -10.38
N PRO A 84 -4.93 6.77 -9.19
CA PRO A 84 -4.56 8.16 -9.03
C PRO A 84 -3.06 8.32 -9.29
N PRO A 85 -2.63 9.48 -9.81
CA PRO A 85 -1.21 9.77 -10.00
C PRO A 85 -0.45 9.78 -8.67
N LEU A 86 0.86 9.51 -8.75
CA LEU A 86 1.71 9.38 -7.56
C LEU A 86 1.84 10.68 -6.77
N TYR A 87 1.74 11.85 -7.41
CA TYR A 87 1.79 13.14 -6.73
C TYR A 87 0.52 13.44 -5.89
N GLU A 88 -0.60 12.78 -6.16
CA GLU A 88 -1.82 12.86 -5.33
C GLU A 88 -1.74 11.93 -4.11
N THR A 89 -1.10 10.76 -4.27
CA THR A 89 -1.01 9.74 -3.23
C THR A 89 0.21 9.88 -2.33
N TYR A 90 1.31 10.44 -2.85
CA TYR A 90 2.58 10.63 -2.15
C TYR A 90 3.13 12.06 -2.33
N PRO A 91 2.41 13.10 -1.89
CA PRO A 91 2.80 14.50 -2.12
C PRO A 91 4.21 14.82 -1.61
N HIS A 92 4.63 14.20 -0.51
CA HIS A 92 5.97 14.36 0.08
C HIS A 92 7.14 13.98 -0.84
N LEU A 93 6.89 13.23 -1.92
CA LEU A 93 7.92 12.84 -2.90
C LEU A 93 8.01 13.79 -4.10
N PHE A 94 7.03 14.69 -4.28
CA PHE A 94 6.89 15.52 -5.48
C PHE A 94 6.87 17.02 -5.19
N TYR A 95 6.55 17.43 -3.96
CA TYR A 95 6.52 18.83 -3.56
C TYR A 95 7.61 19.14 -2.54
N ASN A 96 8.17 20.35 -2.65
CA ASN A 96 9.19 20.81 -1.71
C ASN A 96 8.61 20.99 -0.30
N THR A 97 9.50 20.93 0.69
CA THR A 97 9.15 21.05 2.11
C THR A 97 8.37 22.33 2.41
N GLU A 98 8.67 23.45 1.76
CA GLU A 98 8.00 24.74 1.98
C GLU A 98 6.51 24.65 1.62
N VAL A 99 6.18 24.00 0.50
CA VAL A 99 4.78 23.81 0.05
C VAL A 99 4.02 22.89 1.01
N ILE A 100 4.67 21.81 1.45
CA ILE A 100 4.08 20.87 2.42
C ILE A 100 3.83 21.56 3.77
N GLN A 101 4.80 22.36 4.25
CA GLN A 101 4.66 23.12 5.49
C GLN A 101 3.55 24.16 5.40
N ALA A 102 3.46 24.89 4.28
CA ALA A 102 2.38 25.85 4.06
C ALA A 102 1.00 25.16 4.10
N ALA A 103 0.86 23.98 3.49
CA ALA A 103 -0.39 23.20 3.54
C ALA A 103 -0.75 22.75 4.97
N TYR A 104 0.24 22.36 5.78
CA TYR A 104 0.02 22.02 7.19
C TYR A 104 -0.39 23.23 8.03
N LEU A 105 0.24 24.38 7.82
CA LEU A 105 -0.11 25.62 8.52
C LEU A 105 -1.54 26.08 8.17
N ALA A 106 -1.92 26.03 6.89
CA ALA A 106 -3.28 26.34 6.45
C ALA A 106 -4.32 25.44 7.14
N LYS A 107 -4.05 24.13 7.22
CA LYS A 107 -4.93 23.17 7.92
C LYS A 107 -5.10 23.47 9.42
N ILE A 108 -4.08 24.02 10.07
CA ILE A 108 -4.12 24.37 11.50
C ILE A 108 -4.77 25.74 11.72
N GLY A 109 -4.57 26.68 10.80
CA GLY A 109 -5.06 28.06 10.89
C GLY A 109 -6.54 28.26 10.51
N ASP A 110 -7.17 27.30 9.83
CA ASP A 110 -8.60 27.30 9.50
C ASP A 110 -9.50 26.75 10.64
N ALA A 111 -9.14 27.00 11.91
CA ALA A 111 -9.90 26.61 13.11
C ALA A 111 -10.42 27.83 13.89
#